data_AF-C2KWI6-F1
#
_entry.id   AF-C2KWI6-F1
#
_cell.length_a   1.000
_cell.length_b   1.000
_cell.length_c   1.000
_cell.angle_alpha   90.00
_cell.angle_beta   90.00
_cell.angle_gamma   90.00
#
_symmetry.space_group_name_H-M   'P 1'
#
loop_
_entity.id
_entity.type
_entity.pdbx_description
1 polymer ?
#
loop_
_entity_poly.entity_id
_entity_poly.type
_entity_poly.pdbx_seq_one_letter_code
_entity_poly.pdbx_strand_id
1 'polypeptide(L)' 'MRGANHLARRANIMRRLEIGILGFSILLLFVVGYCLGKSLCIGPVGEQYRLAGLAAAALQFLVTIGLFIKLGKEEL' A
#
# COMPACT_ATOMS: atom_id res chain seq x y z
N MET A 1 -27.16 17.68 16.99
CA MET A 1 -25.95 18.15 16.25
C MET A 1 -24.67 17.35 16.54
N ARG A 2 -24.48 16.69 17.70
CA ARG A 2 -23.26 15.86 17.98
C ARG A 2 -23.06 14.65 17.05
N GLY A 3 -24.14 14.02 16.57
CA GLY A 3 -24.05 12.85 15.68
C GLY A 3 -23.47 13.14 14.29
N ALA A 4 -23.77 14.32 13.72
CA ALA A 4 -23.29 14.73 12.40
C ALA A 4 -21.76 14.96 12.38
N ASN A 5 -21.22 15.54 13.46
CA ASN A 5 -19.77 15.76 13.60
C ASN A 5 -18.99 14.44 13.73
N HIS A 6 -19.60 13.40 14.30
CA HIS A 6 -18.98 12.08 14.42
C HIS A 6 -18.90 11.35 13.07
N LEU A 7 -19.96 11.44 12.27
CA LEU A 7 -20.00 10.88 10.91
C LEU A 7 -19.01 11.59 9.98
N ALA A 8 -18.98 12.92 10.01
CA ALA A 8 -18.05 13.72 9.21
C ALA A 8 -16.57 13.45 9.59
N ARG A 9 -16.30 13.23 10.89
CA ARG A 9 -14.96 12.86 11.37
C ARG A 9 -14.54 11.48 10.87
N ARG A 10 -15.43 10.47 10.90
CA ARG A 10 -15.15 9.13 10.36
C ARG A 10 -14.93 9.14 8.84
N ALA A 11 -15.73 9.91 8.11
CA ALA A 11 -15.56 10.06 6.65
C ALA A 11 -14.21 10.67 6.27
N ASN A 12 -13.70 11.64 7.04
CA ASN A 12 -12.37 12.22 6.83
C ASN A 12 -11.23 11.24 7.13
N ILE A 13 -11.39 10.39 8.14
CA ILE A 13 -10.41 9.35 8.48
C ILE A 13 -10.33 8.30 7.36
N MET A 14 -11.49 7.83 6.88
CA MET A 14 -11.58 6.90 5.74
C MET A 14 -10.93 7.48 4.49
N ARG A 15 -11.23 8.74 4.13
CA ARG A 15 -10.60 9.38 2.96
C ARG A 15 -9.08 9.48 3.07
N ARG A 16 -8.55 9.84 4.24
CA ARG A 16 -7.11 9.90 4.45
C ARG A 16 -6.45 8.52 4.35
N LEU A 17 -7.13 7.49 4.86
CA LEU A 17 -6.68 6.11 4.78
C LEU A 17 -6.63 5.63 3.32
N GLU A 18 -7.69 5.92 2.55
CA GLU A 18 -7.82 5.57 1.13
C GLU A 18 -6.73 6.23 0.28
N ILE A 19 -6.48 7.53 0.48
CA ILE A 19 -5.41 8.28 -0.21
C ILE A 19 -4.03 7.72 0.16
N GLY A 20 -3.81 7.36 1.43
CA GLY A 20 -2.56 6.74 1.88
C GLY A 20 -2.27 5.42 1.18
N ILE A 21 -3.28 4.57 1.01
CA ILE A 21 -3.15 3.28 0.31
C ILE A 21 -2.91 3.49 -1.18
N LEU A 22 -3.67 4.36 -1.83
CA LEU A 22 -3.49 4.71 -3.24
C LEU A 22 -2.05 5.19 -3.48
N GLY A 23 -1.54 6.10 -2.63
CA GLY A 23 -0.17 6.58 -2.72
C GLY A 23 0.87 5.48 -2.51
N PHE A 24 0.69 4.62 -1.51
CA PHE A 24 1.62 3.52 -1.22
C PHE A 24 1.62 2.45 -2.33
N SER A 25 0.44 2.13 -2.87
CA SER A 25 0.28 1.18 -3.97
C SER A 25 0.94 1.68 -5.25
N ILE A 26 0.80 2.97 -5.58
CA ILE A 26 1.47 3.61 -6.72
C ILE A 26 2.99 3.59 -6.54
N LEU A 27 3.50 3.93 -5.35
CA LEU A 27 4.94 3.92 -5.05
C LEU A 27 5.53 2.52 -5.26
N LEU A 28 4.83 1.48 -4.79
CA LEU A 28 5.26 0.10 -4.94
C LEU A 28 5.19 -0.38 -6.39
N LEU A 29 4.17 0.01 -7.15
CA LEU A 29 4.11 -0.24 -8.58
C LEU A 29 5.30 0.40 -9.31
N PHE A 30 5.71 1.60 -8.88
CA PHE A 30 6.87 2.30 -9.42
C PHE A 30 8.18 1.57 -9.10
N VAL A 31 8.35 1.10 -7.85
CA VAL A 31 9.51 0.32 -7.41
C VAL A 31 9.61 -1.01 -8.16
N VAL A 32 8.48 -1.72 -8.29
CA VAL A 32 8.41 -3.00 -9.03
C VAL A 32 8.68 -2.77 -10.51
N GLY A 33 8.08 -1.74 -11.12
CA GLY A 33 8.33 -1.37 -12.51
C GLY A 33 9.79 -1.00 -12.78
N TYR A 34 10.42 -0.25 -11.87
CA TYR A 34 11.85 0.07 -11.95
C TYR A 34 12.73 -1.18 -11.80
N CYS A 35 12.39 -2.08 -10.87
CA CYS A 35 13.09 -3.36 -10.69
C CYS A 35 12.96 -4.25 -11.93
N LEU A 36 11.77 -4.38 -12.51
CA LEU A 36 11.53 -5.17 -13.72
C LEU A 36 12.26 -4.58 -14.93
N GLY A 37 12.20 -3.25 -15.11
CA GLY A 37 12.91 -2.56 -16.20
C GLY A 37 14.43 -2.71 -16.11
N LYS A 38 15.00 -2.66 -14.89
CA LYS A 38 16.43 -2.89 -14.67
C LYS A 38 16.83 -4.36 -14.81
N SER A 39 15.98 -5.29 -14.36
CA SER A 39 16.21 -6.74 -14.46
C SER A 39 16.21 -7.23 -15.91
N LEU A 40 15.34 -6.68 -16.77
CA LEU A 40 15.29 -7.00 -18.20
C LEU A 40 16.51 -6.48 -18.99
N CYS A 41 17.19 -5.44 -18.50
CA CYS A 41 18.31 -4.80 -19.22
C CYS A 41 19.72 -5.14 -18.69
N ILE A 42 19.85 -5.75 -17.51
CA ILE A 42 21.14 -6.01 -16.85
C ILE A 42 21.17 -7.46 -16.39
N GLY A 43 22.12 -8.27 -16.88
CA GLY A 43 22.29 -9.72 -16.62
C GLY A 43 22.25 -10.16 -15.13
N PRO A 44 23.31 -10.74 -14.53
CA PRO A 44 23.23 -11.44 -13.21
C PRO A 44 22.79 -10.59 -12.00
N VAL A 45 22.52 -9.29 -12.18
CA VAL A 45 21.95 -8.38 -11.17
C VAL A 45 20.41 -8.48 -11.12
N GLY A 46 19.79 -9.12 -12.12
CA GLY A 46 18.34 -9.27 -12.23
C GLY A 46 17.67 -10.00 -11.04
N GLU A 47 18.37 -10.92 -10.37
CA GLU A 47 17.82 -11.68 -9.23
C GLU A 47 17.69 -10.82 -7.96
N GLN A 48 18.57 -9.83 -7.75
CA GLN A 48 18.44 -8.88 -6.65
C GLN A 48 17.23 -7.96 -6.84
N TYR A 49 17.00 -7.50 -8.08
CA TYR A 49 15.80 -6.72 -8.40
C TYR A 49 14.52 -7.57 -8.32
N ARG A 50 14.61 -8.87 -8.64
CA ARG A 50 13.50 -9.81 -8.45
C ARG A 50 13.14 -9.98 -6.98
N LEU A 51 14.13 -10.15 -6.11
CA LEU A 51 13.98 -10.21 -4.65
C LEU A 51 13.45 -8.89 -4.08
N ALA A 52 13.91 -7.74 -4.58
CA ALA A 52 13.41 -6.43 -4.19
C ALA A 52 11.93 -6.25 -4.56
N GLY A 53 11.52 -6.70 -5.75
CA GLY A 53 10.11 -6.71 -6.16
C GLY A 53 9.25 -7.64 -5.28
N LEU A 54 9.78 -8.77 -4.86
CA LEU A 54 9.10 -9.73 -3.99
C LEU A 54 8.96 -9.18 -2.55
N ALA A 55 9.99 -8.52 -2.04
CA ALA A 55 9.96 -7.82 -0.76
C ALA A 55 8.96 -6.64 -0.77
N ALA A 56 8.93 -5.89 -1.86
CA ALA A 56 7.94 -4.84 -2.11
C ALA A 56 6.50 -5.39 -2.09
N ALA A 57 6.25 -6.50 -2.77
CA ALA A 57 4.94 -7.16 -2.76
C ALA A 57 4.55 -7.68 -1.37
N ALA A 58 5.50 -8.23 -0.61
CA ALA A 58 5.27 -8.67 0.77
C ALA A 58 4.93 -7.49 1.70
N LEU A 59 5.59 -6.35 1.53
CA LEU A 59 5.26 -5.12 2.26
C LEU A 59 3.86 -4.59 1.90
N GLN A 60 3.47 -4.63 0.62
CA GLN A 60 2.12 -4.29 0.19
C GLN A 60 1.07 -5.18 0.86
N PHE A 61 1.36 -6.48 0.94
CA PHE A 61 0.47 -7.47 1.57
C PHE A 61 0.33 -7.22 3.09
N LEU A 62 1.43 -6.96 3.79
CA LEU A 62 1.42 -6.62 5.21
C LEU A 62 0.64 -5.33 5.51
N VAL A 63 0.84 -4.28 4.70
CA VAL A 63 0.08 -3.03 4.83
C VAL A 63 -1.41 -3.27 4.60
N THR A 64 -1.77 -4.10 3.60
CA THR A 64 -3.16 -4.45 3.31
C THR A 64 -3.82 -5.20 4.47
N ILE A 65 -3.14 -6.20 5.06
CA ILE A 65 -3.67 -6.94 6.22
C ILE A 65 -3.82 -6.05 7.44
N GLY A 66 -2.80 -5.25 7.79
CA GLY A 66 -2.86 -4.35 8.94
C GLY A 66 -4.02 -3.36 8.84
N LEU A 67 -4.32 -2.93 7.62
CA LEU A 67 -5.43 -2.04 7.34
C LEU A 67 -6.79 -2.73 7.40
N PHE A 68 -6.89 -3.97 6.90
CA PHE A 68 -8.09 -4.81 7.03
C PHE A 68 -8.46 -5.06 8.50
N ILE A 69 -7.45 -5.33 9.35
CA ILE A 69 -7.65 -5.47 10.80
C ILE A 69 -8.13 -4.16 11.42
N LYS A 70 -7.53 -3.03 11.03
CA LYS A 70 -7.92 -1.71 11.54
C LYS A 70 -9.35 -1.35 11.12
N LEU A 71 -9.72 -1.60 9.87
CA LEU A 71 -11.08 -1.39 9.35
C LEU A 71 -12.10 -2.26 10.10
N GLY A 72 -11.80 -3.56 10.27
CA GLY A 72 -12.67 -4.49 10.99
C GLY A 72 -12.87 -4.14 12.47
N LYS A 73 -11.92 -3.41 13.09
CA LYS A 73 -12.07 -2.85 14.44
C LYS A 73 -12.83 -1.53 14.50
N GLU A 74 -12.97 -0.81 13.38
CA GLU A 74 -13.77 0.43 13.33
C GLU A 74 -15.27 0.13 13.09
N GLU A 75 -15.61 -1.03 12.54
CA GLU A 75 -17.00 -1.50 12.33
C GLU A 75 -17.60 -2.32 13.50
N LEU A 76 -16.79 -2.77 14.46
CA LEU A 76 -17.26 -3.40 15.72
C LEU A 76 -17.39 -2.37 16.85
#